data_AF-A0A379JGD2-F1
#
_entry.id   AF-A0A379JGD2-F1
#
_cell.length_a   1.000
_cell.length_b   1.000
_cell.length_c   1.000
_cell.angle_alpha   90.00
_cell.angle_beta   90.00
_cell.angle_gamma   90.00
#
_symmetry.space_group_name_H-M   'P 1'
#
loop_
_entity.id
_entity.type
_entity.pdbx_description
1 polymer ?
#
loop_
_entity_poly.entity_id
_entity_poly.type
_entity_poly.pdbx_seq_one_letter_code
_entity_poly.pdbx_strand_id
1 'polypeptide(L)'
;MTVNGDLVFTPGRDGVTLAGTRTDYPSLEAHQDLPSGATRTIAIDPAATGRSWGPAVNLPFHHDIGNPDTVFPRFHDWNYEYDVPGNPTQSTPFGPVDTPPHVPLPKGMN
;
A
#
# COMPACT_ATOMS: atom_id res chain seq x y z
N MET A 1 20.84 -9.25 -3.99
CA MET A 1 19.59 -8.86 -4.67
C MET A 1 18.44 -9.50 -3.93
N THR A 2 17.40 -8.74 -3.64
CA THR A 2 16.24 -9.17 -2.83
C THR A 2 14.98 -8.75 -3.56
N VAL A 3 13.87 -9.45 -3.31
CA VAL A 3 12.54 -8.97 -3.70
C VAL A 3 12.22 -7.74 -2.85
N ASN A 4 11.79 -6.64 -3.48
CA ASN A 4 11.43 -5.40 -2.82
C ASN A 4 10.38 -4.61 -3.61
N GLY A 5 9.87 -3.55 -3.00
CA GLY A 5 8.85 -2.68 -3.55
C GLY A 5 8.22 -1.82 -2.47
N ASP A 6 7.64 -0.71 -2.89
CA ASP A 6 6.90 0.20 -2.03
C ASP A 6 5.44 0.20 -2.46
N LEU A 7 4.54 -0.05 -1.52
CA LEU A 7 3.12 -0.21 -1.75
C LEU A 7 2.32 0.73 -0.86
N VAL A 8 1.33 1.39 -1.45
CA VAL A 8 0.39 2.25 -0.74
C VAL A 8 -1.00 1.62 -0.78
N PHE A 9 -1.54 1.36 0.41
CA PHE A 9 -2.92 0.95 0.62
C PHE A 9 -3.73 2.18 1.01
N THR A 10 -4.65 2.59 0.13
CA THR A 10 -5.50 3.76 0.38
C THR A 10 -6.89 3.29 0.79
N PRO A 11 -7.35 3.59 2.01
CA PRO A 11 -8.72 3.32 2.42
C PRO A 11 -9.71 4.15 1.59
N GLY A 12 -10.82 3.55 1.22
CA GLY A 12 -11.93 4.22 0.53
C GLY A 12 -13.28 3.68 0.98
N ARG A 13 -14.36 4.33 0.52
CA ARG A 13 -15.75 3.96 0.88
C ARG A 13 -16.07 2.50 0.56
N ASP A 14 -15.55 2.00 -0.56
CA ASP A 14 -15.82 0.65 -1.05
C ASP A 14 -14.72 -0.36 -0.66
N GLY A 15 -13.85 0.01 0.27
CA GLY A 15 -12.71 -0.81 0.70
C GLY A 15 -11.35 -0.21 0.31
N VAL A 16 -10.31 -1.03 0.35
CA VAL A 16 -8.92 -0.59 0.14
C VAL A 16 -8.55 -0.68 -1.34
N THR A 17 -7.83 0.33 -1.84
CA THR A 17 -7.15 0.29 -3.15
C THR A 17 -5.64 0.19 -2.98
N LEU A 18 -4.95 -0.46 -3.92
CA LEU A 18 -3.50 -0.66 -3.92
C LEU A 18 -2.86 0.05 -5.12
N ALA A 19 -1.76 0.76 -4.88
CA ALA A 19 -0.84 1.22 -5.92
C ALA A 19 0.60 1.24 -5.40
N GLY A 20 1.59 1.16 -6.29
CA GLY A 20 3.00 1.18 -5.91
C GLY A 20 3.92 0.60 -6.97
N THR A 21 5.12 0.22 -6.55
CA THR A 21 6.14 -0.41 -7.40
C THR A 21 6.65 -1.69 -6.73
N ARG A 22 6.97 -2.70 -7.53
CA ARG A 22 7.60 -3.93 -7.02
C ARG A 22 8.55 -4.55 -8.01
N THR A 23 9.50 -5.34 -7.51
CA THR A 23 10.43 -6.13 -8.32
C THR A 23 9.68 -7.03 -9.29
N ASP A 24 10.10 -7.22 -10.54
CA ASP A 24 9.44 -8.02 -11.60
C ASP A 24 9.14 -9.50 -11.30
N TYR A 25 9.75 -10.06 -10.25
CA TYR A 25 9.48 -11.41 -9.78
C TYR A 25 9.57 -11.50 -8.24
N PRO A 26 8.73 -12.31 -7.55
CA PRO A 26 7.65 -13.17 -8.04
C PRO A 26 6.30 -12.44 -8.16
N SER A 27 5.22 -13.13 -8.55
CA SER A 27 3.86 -12.56 -8.55
C SER A 27 3.45 -12.04 -7.18
N LEU A 28 2.55 -11.06 -7.15
CA LEU A 28 1.97 -10.48 -5.95
C LEU A 28 0.44 -10.61 -5.95
N GLU A 29 -0.13 -10.94 -4.79
CA GLU A 29 -1.57 -10.89 -4.56
C GLU A 29 -1.87 -10.14 -3.26
N ALA A 30 -2.95 -9.36 -3.27
CA ALA A 30 -3.44 -8.65 -2.09
C ALA A 30 -4.94 -8.86 -1.94
N HIS A 31 -5.38 -9.18 -0.72
CA HIS A 31 -6.76 -9.47 -0.36
C HIS A 31 -7.16 -8.66 0.87
N GLN A 32 -8.44 -8.24 0.93
CA GLN A 32 -9.04 -7.53 2.05
C GLN A 32 -10.10 -8.42 2.71
N ASP A 33 -9.94 -8.67 4.00
CA ASP A 33 -11.00 -9.25 4.83
C ASP A 33 -11.93 -8.15 5.35
N LEU A 34 -13.23 -8.39 5.24
CA LEU A 34 -14.28 -7.46 5.66
C LEU A 34 -14.87 -7.89 7.00
N PRO A 35 -15.43 -6.95 7.80
CA PRO A 35 -16.10 -7.27 9.07
C PRO A 35 -17.27 -8.27 8.94
N SER A 36 -17.81 -8.45 7.73
CA SER A 36 -18.83 -9.45 7.41
C SER A 36 -18.29 -10.88 7.35
N GLY A 37 -16.98 -11.08 7.44
CA GLY A 37 -16.30 -12.37 7.25
C GLY A 37 -16.05 -12.72 5.78
N ALA A 38 -16.39 -11.83 4.85
CA ALA A 38 -16.09 -12.00 3.43
C ALA A 38 -14.67 -11.50 3.08
N THR A 39 -14.03 -12.14 2.11
CA THR A 39 -12.75 -11.72 1.53
C THR A 39 -12.96 -11.16 0.13
N ARG A 40 -12.28 -10.06 -0.18
CA ARG A 40 -12.23 -9.45 -1.51
C ARG A 40 -10.80 -9.40 -2.02
N THR A 41 -10.59 -9.73 -3.29
CA THR A 41 -9.32 -9.47 -3.98
C THR A 41 -9.14 -7.98 -4.25
N ILE A 42 -8.03 -7.42 -3.81
CA ILE A 42 -7.61 -6.04 -4.10
C ILE A 42 -6.79 -6.01 -5.39
N ALA A 43 -5.81 -6.92 -5.50
CA ALA A 43 -4.92 -6.99 -6.66
C ALA A 43 -4.43 -8.43 -6.89
N ILE A 44 -4.30 -8.78 -8.16
CA ILE A 44 -3.53 -9.93 -8.65
C ILE A 44 -2.57 -9.38 -9.69
N ASP A 45 -1.29 -9.45 -9.39
CA ASP A 45 -0.22 -8.88 -10.19
C ASP A 45 0.77 -9.98 -10.58
N PRO A 46 0.70 -10.49 -11.83
CA PRO A 46 1.57 -11.56 -12.27
C PRO A 46 3.05 -11.15 -12.24
N ALA A 47 3.94 -12.11 -12.05
CA ALA A 47 5.34 -11.89 -12.35
C ALA A 47 5.51 -11.49 -13.83
N ALA A 48 6.39 -10.51 -14.10
CA ALA A 48 6.81 -10.12 -15.43
C ALA A 48 7.71 -11.22 -16.02
N THR A 49 7.10 -12.31 -16.46
CA THR A 49 7.75 -13.52 -16.98
C THR A 49 7.82 -13.50 -18.51
N GLY A 50 8.69 -14.32 -19.10
CA GLY A 50 8.79 -14.45 -20.57
C GLY A 50 10.22 -14.36 -21.12
N ARG A 51 11.22 -14.11 -20.27
CA ARG A 51 12.64 -14.13 -20.68
C ARG A 51 13.24 -15.50 -20.37
N SER A 52 13.97 -16.07 -21.33
CA SER A 52 14.57 -17.41 -21.22
C SER A 52 15.67 -17.55 -20.15
N TRP A 53 16.02 -16.46 -19.46
CA TRP A 53 17.16 -16.37 -18.55
C TRP A 53 16.77 -16.60 -17.08
N GLY A 54 15.50 -16.90 -16.80
CA GLY A 54 15.01 -17.30 -15.47
C GLY A 54 14.75 -16.13 -14.50
N PRO A 55 14.20 -16.41 -13.32
CA PRO A 55 13.70 -15.38 -12.39
C PRO A 55 14.80 -14.52 -11.74
N ALA A 56 16.03 -15.03 -11.66
CA ALA A 56 17.14 -14.32 -11.02
C ALA A 56 17.55 -13.03 -11.76
N VAL A 57 17.31 -12.95 -13.08
CA VAL A 57 17.62 -11.74 -13.87
C VAL A 57 16.54 -10.66 -13.76
N ASN A 58 15.38 -10.97 -13.21
CA ASN A 58 14.28 -10.02 -13.04
C ASN A 58 14.32 -9.31 -11.68
N LEU A 59 15.13 -9.80 -10.73
CA LEU A 59 15.26 -9.21 -9.39
C LEU A 59 15.73 -7.74 -9.32
N PRO A 60 16.50 -7.21 -10.30
CA PRO A 60 16.86 -5.78 -10.31
C PRO A 60 15.81 -4.87 -10.94
N PHE A 61 14.82 -5.43 -11.65
CA PHE A 61 13.84 -4.67 -12.41
C PHE A 61 12.52 -4.57 -11.65
N HIS A 62 11.74 -3.53 -11.94
CA HIS A 62 10.49 -3.23 -11.26
C HIS A 62 9.42 -2.83 -12.26
N HIS A 63 8.17 -3.06 -11.88
CA HIS A 63 7.01 -2.49 -12.56
C HIS A 63 5.99 -1.95 -11.55
N ASP A 64 5.08 -1.16 -12.10
CA ASP A 64 4.04 -0.48 -11.35
C ASP A 64 2.83 -1.39 -11.17
N ILE A 65 2.22 -1.29 -9.99
CA ILE A 65 0.86 -1.75 -9.73
C ILE A 65 -0.01 -0.52 -9.59
N GLY A 66 -1.08 -0.41 -10.38
CA GLY A 66 -1.93 0.78 -10.39
C GLY A 66 -1.18 2.01 -10.93
N ASN A 67 -1.32 3.15 -10.25
CA ASN A 67 -0.64 4.40 -10.63
C ASN A 67 0.13 5.00 -9.43
N PRO A 68 1.42 4.64 -9.24
CA PRO A 68 2.23 5.09 -8.10
C PRO A 68 2.40 6.62 -8.03
N ASP A 69 2.43 7.31 -9.18
CA ASP A 69 2.62 8.76 -9.25
C ASP A 69 1.51 9.53 -8.52
N THR A 70 0.35 8.91 -8.32
CA THR A 70 -0.78 9.53 -7.62
C THR A 70 -0.78 9.30 -6.10
N VAL A 71 0.04 8.37 -5.61
CA VAL A 71 0.03 7.94 -4.19
C VAL A 71 1.34 8.24 -3.45
N PHE A 72 2.49 8.10 -4.10
CA PHE A 72 3.80 8.34 -3.47
C PHE A 72 4.07 9.78 -3.04
N PRO A 73 3.59 10.84 -3.74
CA PRO A 73 3.81 12.22 -3.29
C PRO A 73 3.39 12.45 -1.83
N ARG A 74 2.38 11.74 -1.31
CA ARG A 74 1.92 11.87 0.08
C ARG A 74 2.94 11.44 1.14
N PHE A 75 3.94 10.64 0.74
CA PHE A 75 4.95 10.07 1.63
C PHE A 75 6.36 10.62 1.34
N HIS A 76 6.59 11.15 0.14
CA HIS A 76 7.88 11.70 -0.27
C HIS A 76 7.93 13.22 -0.19
N ASP A 77 6.80 13.88 -0.43
CA ASP A 77 6.74 15.34 -0.39
C ASP A 77 6.38 15.81 1.00
N TRP A 78 6.92 16.96 1.36
CA TRP A 78 6.64 17.62 2.62
C TRP A 78 5.15 17.94 2.77
N ASN A 79 4.54 17.38 3.80
CA ASN A 79 3.15 17.62 4.18
C ASN A 79 3.07 18.61 5.35
N TYR A 80 2.55 19.82 5.09
CA TYR A 80 2.39 20.86 6.12
C TYR A 80 1.40 20.52 7.25
N GLU A 81 0.62 19.46 7.14
CA GLU A 81 -0.29 18.98 8.19
C GLU A 81 0.40 17.96 9.11
N TYR A 82 1.24 17.07 8.55
CA TYR A 82 1.82 15.94 9.29
C TYR A 82 3.33 16.06 9.55
N ASP A 83 4.09 16.70 8.67
CA ASP A 83 5.56 16.80 8.76
C ASP A 83 6.01 18.06 9.52
N VAL A 84 5.12 18.71 10.27
CA VAL A 84 5.41 19.96 10.97
C VAL A 84 6.50 19.75 12.03
N PRO A 85 7.59 20.54 12.04
CA PRO A 85 8.60 20.47 13.08
C PRO A 85 7.96 20.75 14.45
N GLY A 86 8.06 19.81 15.38
CA GLY A 86 7.40 19.90 16.67
C GLY A 86 7.45 18.61 17.46
N ASN A 87 6.66 18.55 18.54
CA ASN A 87 6.49 17.30 19.27
C ASN A 87 5.86 16.24 18.34
N PRO A 88 6.32 14.98 18.40
CA PRO A 88 5.72 13.89 17.63
C PRO A 88 4.20 13.88 17.82
N THR A 89 3.46 13.76 16.72
CA THR A 89 2.02 13.51 16.79
C THR A 89 1.76 12.27 17.62
N GLN A 90 0.79 12.35 18.53
CA GLN A 90 0.45 11.23 19.39
C GLN A 90 -0.06 10.06 18.54
N SER A 91 0.63 8.92 18.60
CA SER A 91 0.18 7.70 17.94
C SER A 91 -1.21 7.30 18.45
N THR A 92 -2.04 6.78 17.55
CA THR A 92 -3.34 6.22 17.93
C THR A 92 -3.12 4.88 18.64
N PRO A 93 -3.55 4.71 19.90
CA PRO A 93 -3.42 3.43 20.60
C PRO A 93 -4.28 2.36 19.92
N PHE A 94 -3.76 1.12 19.80
CA PHE A 94 -4.44 0.02 19.12
C PHE A 94 -5.78 -0.42 19.72
N GLY A 95 -6.11 0.01 20.94
CA GLY A 95 -7.35 -0.37 21.63
C GLY A 95 -7.50 -1.88 21.85
N PRO A 96 -8.63 -2.32 22.46
CA PRO A 96 -9.03 -3.71 22.49
C PRO A 96 -9.43 -4.21 21.10
N VAL A 97 -9.26 -5.51 20.83
CA VAL A 97 -9.67 -6.11 19.54
C VAL A 97 -11.19 -5.99 19.29
N ASP A 98 -11.97 -5.89 20.36
CA ASP A 98 -13.43 -5.73 20.33
C ASP A 98 -13.86 -4.28 20.01
N THR A 99 -12.94 -3.33 20.19
CA THR A 99 -13.17 -1.89 20.01
C THR A 99 -11.95 -1.26 19.32
N PRO A 100 -11.72 -1.56 18.03
CA PRO A 100 -10.58 -1.04 17.31
C PRO A 100 -10.65 0.50 17.23
N PRO A 101 -9.50 1.18 17.26
CA PRO A 101 -9.45 2.63 17.25
C PRO A 101 -9.96 3.19 15.92
N HIS A 102 -10.67 4.30 16.01
CA HIS A 102 -11.09 5.08 14.85
C HIS A 102 -10.24 6.35 14.76
N VAL A 103 -9.55 6.52 13.65
CA VAL A 103 -8.88 7.78 13.32
C VAL A 103 -9.89 8.69 12.64
N PRO A 104 -10.14 9.91 13.17
CA PRO A 104 -10.99 10.88 12.48
C PRO A 104 -10.46 11.16 11.08
N LEU A 105 -11.34 11.19 10.08
CA LEU A 105 -10.94 11.60 8.74
C LEU A 105 -10.43 13.06 8.78
N PRO A 106 -9.38 13.39 8.00
CA PRO A 106 -8.94 14.77 7.83
C PRO A 106 -10.11 15.64 7.36
N LYS A 107 -10.16 16.90 7.79
CA LYS A 107 -11.21 17.83 7.36
C LYS A 107 -11.23 17.93 5.83
N GLY A 108 -12.38 17.60 5.22
CA GLY A 108 -12.61 17.81 3.78
C GLY A 108 -12.64 16.56 2.90
N MET A 109 -12.48 15.34 3.47
CA MET A 109 -12.76 14.09 2.75
C MET A 109 -14.13 13.53 3.19
N ASN A 110 -15.12 13.56 2.29
CA ASN A 110 -16.48 12.99 2.45
C ASN A 110 -16.62 11.64 1.74
#